data_AF-A0A0F4YFI2-F1
#
_entry.id   AF-A0A0F4YFI2-F1
#
_cell.length_a   1.000
_cell.length_b   1.000
_cell.length_c   1.000
_cell.angle_alpha   90.00
_cell.angle_beta   90.00
_cell.angle_gamma   90.00
#
_symmetry.space_group_name_H-M   'P 1'
#
loop_
_entity.id
_entity.type
_entity.pdbx_description
1 polymer ?
#
loop_
_entity_poly.entity_id
_entity_poly.type
_entity_poly.pdbx_seq_one_letter_code
_entity_poly.pdbx_strand_id
1 'polypeptide(L)'
;MDPHSAGRKTIRLHDEQVEEFEDEMGRRDQQITRAVVIPPRPKQGHTAEDTLNKARKELELLQEFFGRDHSGAILALQYGSGEDVRTASLSLNLQGGMAVLLLRLLCVRHLTLDYANTSSSYEQIPAKRRRHGSTEKFIEERGLPESQTKRALKVGQKFLDIERNTGIPGISAVLMTAWYMFEHLYSDEIERLVKLLLAGAYPDLFEIAQWLSDFLSIYQRFYSRLVTREIQKDTSAIQ
;
A
#
# COMPACT_ATOMS: atom_id res chain seq x y z
N MET A 1 38.38 7.73 -28.43
CA MET A 1 37.35 6.78 -27.99
C MET A 1 37.28 6.88 -26.49
N ASP A 2 36.20 7.45 -25.98
CA ASP A 2 35.86 7.44 -24.56
C ASP A 2 34.32 7.52 -24.47
N PRO A 3 33.62 6.43 -24.13
CA PRO A 3 32.18 6.43 -23.95
C PRO A 3 31.87 6.41 -22.45
N HIS A 4 31.19 7.44 -21.93
CA HIS A 4 30.28 7.41 -20.77
C HIS A 4 30.26 8.76 -20.05
N SER A 5 29.25 9.58 -20.36
CA SER A 5 28.63 10.48 -19.39
C SER A 5 27.27 10.94 -19.93
N ALA A 6 26.30 10.01 -19.97
CA ALA A 6 24.91 10.38 -20.12
C ALA A 6 24.40 10.75 -18.72
N GLY A 7 24.54 12.03 -18.36
CA GLY A 7 23.99 12.56 -17.13
C GLY A 7 22.48 12.37 -17.09
N ARG A 8 21.99 11.56 -16.15
CA ARG A 8 20.57 11.50 -15.79
C ARG A 8 20.17 12.87 -15.23
N LYS A 9 19.44 13.66 -16.01
CA LYS A 9 18.72 14.83 -15.50
C LYS A 9 17.57 14.34 -14.63
N THR A 10 17.75 14.40 -13.31
CA THR A 10 16.65 14.30 -12.36
C THR A 10 15.78 15.54 -12.52
N ILE A 11 14.61 15.39 -13.15
CA ILE A 11 13.62 16.47 -13.25
C ILE A 11 13.04 16.63 -11.84
N ARG A 12 13.51 17.64 -11.10
CA ARG A 12 12.84 18.11 -9.88
C ARG A 12 11.70 19.01 -10.34
N LEU A 13 10.48 18.48 -10.34
CA LEU A 13 9.28 19.30 -10.49
C LEU A 13 9.14 20.15 -9.22
N HIS A 14 9.11 21.48 -9.40
CA HIS A 14 8.85 22.43 -8.32
C HIS A 14 7.37 22.39 -7.92
N ASP A 15 7.06 22.70 -6.65
CA ASP A 15 5.70 22.56 -6.08
C ASP A 15 4.62 23.33 -6.87
N GLU A 16 4.96 24.44 -7.55
CA GLU A 16 4.04 25.19 -8.42
C GLU A 16 3.64 24.42 -9.70
N GLN A 17 4.53 23.56 -10.22
CA GLN A 17 4.25 22.69 -11.38
C GLN A 17 3.41 21.46 -11.00
N VAL A 18 3.31 21.17 -9.70
CA VAL A 18 2.44 20.11 -9.18
C VAL A 18 1.01 20.64 -9.11
N GLU A 19 0.81 21.88 -8.66
CA GLU A 19 -0.52 22.50 -8.52
C GLU A 19 -1.19 22.75 -9.88
N GLU A 20 -0.44 23.21 -10.89
CA GLU A 20 -0.96 23.45 -12.25
C GLU A 20 -1.29 22.13 -12.99
N PHE A 21 -0.59 21.05 -12.65
CA PHE A 21 -0.83 19.70 -13.18
C PHE A 21 -2.02 19.02 -12.47
N GLU A 22 -2.26 19.31 -11.19
CA GLU A 22 -3.41 18.85 -10.41
C GLU A 22 -4.76 19.35 -11.00
N ASP A 23 -4.79 20.58 -11.52
CA ASP A 23 -5.99 21.18 -12.14
C ASP A 23 -6.29 20.65 -13.56
N GLU A 24 -5.27 20.22 -14.31
CA GLU A 24 -5.44 19.67 -15.66
C GLU A 24 -5.88 18.19 -15.64
N MET A 25 -5.45 17.43 -14.63
CA MET A 25 -5.69 15.98 -14.51
C MET A 25 -7.09 15.60 -14.01
N GLY A 26 -7.76 16.47 -13.25
CA GLY A 26 -9.11 16.23 -12.70
C GLY A 26 -10.23 16.03 -13.75
N ARG A 27 -9.94 16.25 -15.04
CA ARG A 27 -10.94 16.17 -16.13
C ARG A 27 -10.90 14.89 -16.99
N ARG A 28 -9.94 13.97 -16.80
CA ARG A 28 -9.66 12.93 -17.82
C ARG A 28 -9.96 11.46 -17.50
N ASP A 29 -10.26 11.06 -16.27
CA ASP A 29 -10.40 9.63 -15.96
C ASP A 29 -11.84 9.16 -15.74
N GLN A 30 -12.45 8.67 -16.83
CA GLN A 30 -13.47 7.63 -16.75
C GLN A 30 -13.10 6.50 -17.72
N GLN A 31 -13.18 5.27 -17.19
CA GLN A 31 -13.09 3.97 -17.86
C GLN A 31 -11.71 3.30 -17.93
N ILE A 32 -11.44 2.42 -16.95
CA ILE A 32 -10.98 1.03 -17.19
C ILE A 32 -11.46 0.13 -16.04
N THR A 33 -12.45 -0.73 -16.29
CA THR A 33 -12.82 -1.80 -15.37
C THR A 33 -12.84 -3.13 -16.13
N ARG A 34 -11.75 -3.89 -16.05
CA ARG A 34 -11.79 -5.34 -16.28
C ARG A 34 -12.12 -6.02 -14.96
N ALA A 35 -13.26 -6.71 -14.93
CA ALA A 35 -13.70 -7.46 -13.77
C ALA A 35 -12.73 -8.62 -13.49
N VAL A 36 -11.98 -8.51 -12.39
CA VAL A 36 -11.20 -9.63 -11.86
C VAL A 36 -12.16 -10.57 -11.16
N VAL A 37 -12.31 -11.78 -11.71
CA VAL A 37 -13.11 -12.85 -11.10
C VAL A 37 -12.35 -13.37 -9.87
N ILE A 38 -12.93 -13.19 -8.69
CA ILE A 38 -12.33 -13.64 -7.43
C ILE A 38 -12.87 -15.03 -7.10
N PRO A 39 -12.03 -16.07 -7.02
CA PRO A 39 -12.46 -17.40 -6.59
C PRO A 39 -12.87 -17.41 -5.11
N PRO A 40 -13.79 -18.31 -4.70
CA PRO A 40 -14.25 -18.42 -3.32
C PRO A 40 -13.10 -18.73 -2.34
N ARG A 41 -13.20 -18.19 -1.11
CA ARG A 41 -12.19 -18.35 -0.04
C ARG A 41 -11.97 -19.83 0.31
N PRO A 42 -10.78 -20.41 0.07
CA PRO A 42 -10.46 -21.72 0.60
C PRO A 42 -10.27 -21.65 2.13
N LYS A 43 -10.68 -22.70 2.84
CA LYS A 43 -10.50 -22.87 4.30
C LYS A 43 -9.10 -23.36 4.69
N GLN A 44 -8.21 -23.57 3.72
CA GLN A 44 -6.82 -23.96 3.94
C GLN A 44 -5.95 -22.69 4.07
N GLY A 45 -4.99 -22.73 5.00
CA GLY A 45 -3.97 -21.69 5.09
C GLY A 45 -3.22 -21.58 3.76
N HIS A 46 -3.07 -20.36 3.27
CA HIS A 46 -2.28 -20.11 2.07
C HIS A 46 -0.79 -20.30 2.38
N THR A 47 -0.04 -20.86 1.43
CA THR A 47 1.42 -20.98 1.54
C THR A 47 2.14 -19.77 0.94
N ALA A 48 3.42 -19.63 1.25
CA ALA A 48 4.33 -18.70 0.61
C ALA A 48 4.33 -18.88 -0.91
N GLU A 49 4.44 -20.13 -1.39
CA GLU A 49 4.42 -20.48 -2.80
C GLU A 49 3.08 -20.13 -3.46
N ASP A 50 1.95 -20.40 -2.81
CA ASP A 50 0.64 -20.01 -3.36
C ASP A 50 0.57 -18.50 -3.57
N THR A 51 1.06 -17.74 -2.59
CA THR A 51 1.04 -16.28 -2.59
C THR A 51 1.92 -15.72 -3.70
N LEU A 52 3.16 -16.22 -3.82
CA LEU A 52 4.11 -15.81 -4.86
C LEU A 52 3.64 -16.23 -6.26
N ASN A 53 3.12 -17.44 -6.41
CA ASN A 53 2.57 -17.92 -7.69
C ASN A 53 1.32 -17.13 -8.11
N LYS A 54 0.48 -16.71 -7.15
CA LYS A 54 -0.64 -15.83 -7.45
C LYS A 54 -0.15 -14.48 -7.96
N ALA A 55 0.80 -13.85 -7.28
CA ALA A 55 1.38 -12.58 -7.74
C ALA A 55 2.02 -12.71 -9.12
N ARG A 56 2.75 -13.80 -9.36
CA ARG A 56 3.42 -14.11 -10.63
C ARG A 56 2.44 -14.20 -11.81
N LYS A 57 1.30 -14.87 -11.61
CA LYS A 57 0.26 -15.01 -12.64
C LYS A 57 -0.38 -13.69 -13.04
N GLU A 58 -0.29 -12.66 -12.20
CA GLU A 58 -0.91 -11.36 -12.42
C GLU A 58 0.11 -10.29 -12.84
N LEU A 59 1.37 -10.67 -13.12
CA LEU A 59 2.43 -9.72 -13.47
C LEU A 59 2.11 -8.89 -14.71
N GLU A 60 1.58 -9.50 -15.77
CA GLU A 60 1.25 -8.79 -17.00
C GLU A 60 0.19 -7.71 -16.74
N LEU A 61 -0.87 -8.05 -15.99
CA LEU A 61 -1.91 -7.11 -15.59
C LEU A 61 -1.33 -5.97 -14.74
N LEU A 62 -0.38 -6.29 -13.88
CA LEU A 62 0.27 -5.34 -13.00
C LEU A 62 1.18 -4.38 -13.76
N GLN A 63 1.95 -4.88 -14.73
CA GLN A 63 2.74 -4.06 -15.63
C GLN A 63 1.86 -3.17 -16.51
N GLU A 64 0.77 -3.70 -17.08
CA GLU A 64 -0.18 -2.91 -17.87
C GLU A 64 -0.79 -1.78 -17.03
N PHE A 65 -1.16 -2.09 -15.78
CA PHE A 65 -1.69 -1.11 -14.85
C PHE A 65 -0.65 -0.03 -14.55
N PHE A 66 0.52 -0.37 -13.99
CA PHE A 66 1.55 0.61 -13.62
C PHE A 66 2.25 1.28 -14.81
N GLY A 67 2.00 0.81 -16.04
CA GLY A 67 2.38 1.50 -17.27
C GLY A 67 1.62 2.82 -17.52
N ARG A 68 0.63 3.15 -16.68
CA ARG A 68 -0.15 4.39 -16.73
C ARG A 68 -0.05 5.14 -15.40
N ASP A 69 -0.26 6.46 -15.44
CA ASP A 69 -0.35 7.27 -14.23
C ASP A 69 -1.72 7.06 -13.54
N HIS A 70 -1.70 6.83 -12.23
CA HIS A 70 -2.89 6.63 -11.38
C HIS A 70 -3.02 7.68 -10.28
N SER A 71 -2.27 8.78 -10.38
CA SER A 71 -2.34 9.92 -9.47
C SER A 71 -3.79 10.45 -9.35
N GLY A 72 -4.50 10.55 -10.46
CA GLY A 72 -5.91 10.97 -10.51
C GLY A 72 -6.82 10.10 -9.66
N ALA A 73 -6.66 8.77 -9.70
CA ALA A 73 -7.44 7.84 -8.88
C ALA A 73 -7.18 8.01 -7.37
N ILE A 74 -5.96 8.42 -7.00
CA ILE A 74 -5.60 8.72 -5.61
C ILE A 74 -6.22 10.05 -5.16
N LEU A 75 -6.05 11.11 -5.96
CA LEU A 75 -6.53 12.45 -5.63
C LEU A 75 -8.05 12.55 -5.66
N ALA A 76 -8.71 11.76 -6.50
CA ALA A 76 -10.17 11.68 -6.62
C ALA A 76 -10.79 10.63 -5.68
N LEU A 77 -10.06 10.13 -4.67
CA LEU A 77 -10.61 9.18 -3.70
C LEU A 77 -11.86 9.78 -3.02
N GLN A 78 -13.01 9.18 -3.32
CA GLN A 78 -14.28 9.54 -2.70
C GLN A 78 -14.50 8.67 -1.45
N TYR A 79 -15.00 9.31 -0.40
CA TYR A 79 -15.39 8.66 0.85
C TYR A 79 -16.69 9.28 1.38
N GLY A 80 -17.47 8.47 2.09
CA GLY A 80 -18.78 8.85 2.59
C GLY A 80 -18.71 9.88 3.73
N SER A 81 -19.82 10.58 3.96
CA SER A 81 -19.96 11.47 5.13
C SER A 81 -19.78 10.65 6.42
N GLY A 82 -18.78 11.01 7.22
CA GLY A 82 -18.43 10.31 8.45
C GLY A 82 -17.50 9.10 8.27
N GLU A 83 -17.05 8.80 7.05
CA GLU A 83 -15.95 7.87 6.83
C GLU A 83 -14.61 8.57 7.04
N ASP A 84 -13.64 7.83 7.58
CA ASP A 84 -12.27 8.32 7.75
C ASP A 84 -11.46 8.08 6.49
N VAL A 85 -10.85 9.14 5.92
CA VAL A 85 -9.99 9.06 4.72
C VAL A 85 -8.86 8.04 4.87
N ARG A 86 -8.37 7.81 6.10
CA ARG A 86 -7.31 6.85 6.40
C ARG A 86 -7.76 5.41 6.26
N THR A 87 -9.06 5.13 6.28
CA THR A 87 -9.63 3.77 6.18
C THR A 87 -10.63 3.59 5.04
N ALA A 88 -11.06 4.68 4.38
CA ALA A 88 -12.10 4.64 3.35
C ALA A 88 -11.84 3.60 2.25
N SER A 89 -10.59 3.49 1.80
CA SER A 89 -10.19 2.55 0.74
C SER A 89 -10.35 1.07 1.14
N LEU A 90 -10.38 0.76 2.44
CA LEU A 90 -10.51 -0.60 2.95
C LEU A 90 -11.94 -1.16 2.78
N SER A 91 -12.93 -0.28 2.68
CA SER A 91 -14.35 -0.62 2.48
C SER A 91 -14.73 -0.77 1.01
N LEU A 92 -13.90 -0.26 0.09
CA LEU A 92 -14.18 -0.31 -1.35
C LEU A 92 -14.39 -1.74 -1.83
N ASN A 93 -15.35 -1.99 -2.71
CA ASN A 93 -15.59 -3.32 -3.23
C ASN A 93 -14.37 -3.81 -4.06
N LEU A 94 -13.96 -5.06 -3.82
CA LEU A 94 -12.88 -5.74 -4.56
C LEU A 94 -13.14 -5.83 -6.08
N GLN A 95 -14.40 -5.66 -6.51
CA GLN A 95 -14.75 -5.59 -7.93
C GLN A 95 -14.19 -4.36 -8.66
N GLY A 96 -13.63 -3.37 -7.95
CA GLY A 96 -13.04 -2.17 -8.55
C GLY A 96 -11.64 -2.35 -9.16
N GLY A 97 -11.14 -3.59 -9.26
CA GLY A 97 -9.92 -3.90 -10.00
C GLY A 97 -8.62 -3.39 -9.36
N MET A 98 -7.59 -3.18 -10.18
CA MET A 98 -6.23 -2.85 -9.72
C MET A 98 -6.13 -1.49 -9.01
N ALA A 99 -6.94 -0.50 -9.41
CA ALA A 99 -6.97 0.80 -8.75
C ALA A 99 -7.41 0.69 -7.28
N VAL A 100 -8.42 -0.15 -6.99
CA VAL A 100 -8.84 -0.42 -5.61
C VAL A 100 -7.75 -1.15 -4.83
N LEU A 101 -7.03 -2.09 -5.45
CA LEU A 101 -5.90 -2.75 -4.80
C LEU A 101 -4.76 -1.78 -4.48
N LEU A 102 -4.45 -0.86 -5.39
CA LEU A 102 -3.48 0.21 -5.16
C LEU A 102 -3.93 1.10 -3.98
N LEU A 103 -5.16 1.62 -4.00
CA LEU A 103 -5.69 2.48 -2.93
C LEU A 103 -5.66 1.77 -1.56
N ARG A 104 -6.03 0.49 -1.52
CA ARG A 104 -5.94 -0.33 -0.30
C ARG A 104 -4.50 -0.51 0.17
N LEU A 105 -3.58 -0.78 -0.74
CA LEU A 105 -2.17 -0.89 -0.41
C LEU A 105 -1.65 0.41 0.19
N LEU A 106 -1.91 1.55 -0.44
CA LEU A 106 -1.49 2.87 0.04
C LEU A 106 -2.10 3.22 1.40
N CYS A 107 -3.39 2.91 1.58
CA CYS A 107 -4.11 3.07 2.82
C CYS A 107 -3.49 2.26 3.96
N VAL A 108 -3.28 0.97 3.76
CA VAL A 108 -2.68 0.10 4.78
C VAL A 108 -1.23 0.46 5.04
N ARG A 109 -0.46 0.76 4.00
CA ARG A 109 0.92 1.21 4.14
C ARG A 109 1.00 2.49 4.95
N HIS A 110 0.14 3.47 4.68
CA HIS A 110 0.05 4.71 5.46
C HIS A 110 -0.23 4.42 6.94
N LEU A 111 -1.28 3.65 7.24
CA LEU A 111 -1.64 3.27 8.62
C LEU A 111 -0.52 2.54 9.35
N THR A 112 0.15 1.61 8.66
CA THR A 112 1.20 0.79 9.28
C THR A 112 2.47 1.60 9.53
N LEU A 113 2.83 2.52 8.63
CA LEU A 113 3.94 3.44 8.84
C LEU A 113 3.66 4.41 9.99
N ASP A 114 2.45 4.99 10.05
CA ASP A 114 2.04 5.85 11.16
C ASP A 114 2.04 5.08 12.50
N TYR A 115 1.51 3.86 12.50
CA TYR A 115 1.55 2.98 13.66
C TYR A 115 2.99 2.67 14.09
N ALA A 116 3.89 2.35 13.16
CA ALA A 116 5.30 2.06 13.48
C ALA A 116 6.01 3.28 14.07
N ASN A 117 5.82 4.46 13.48
CA ASN A 117 6.41 5.72 13.97
C ASN A 117 5.86 6.10 15.34
N THR A 118 4.58 5.86 15.59
CA THR A 118 3.96 6.11 16.90
C THR A 118 4.38 5.04 17.92
N SER A 119 4.57 3.78 17.49
CA SER A 119 4.92 2.67 18.38
C SER A 119 6.31 2.76 18.97
N SER A 120 7.28 3.37 18.27
CA SER A 120 8.58 3.71 18.85
C SER A 120 8.45 4.62 20.10
N SER A 121 7.36 5.39 20.22
CA SER A 121 7.06 6.15 21.44
C SER A 121 6.44 5.28 22.56
N TYR A 122 5.71 4.22 22.22
CA TYR A 122 5.12 3.28 23.18
C TYR A 122 6.11 2.22 23.71
N GLU A 123 7.28 2.06 23.08
CA GLU A 123 8.35 1.16 23.55
C GLU A 123 8.99 1.61 24.87
N GLN A 124 8.67 2.80 25.37
CA GLN A 124 9.00 3.26 26.72
C GLN A 124 8.05 2.69 27.80
N ILE A 125 6.98 1.99 27.43
CA ILE A 125 5.98 1.44 28.37
C ILE A 125 6.46 0.05 28.86
N PRO A 126 6.43 -0.27 30.17
CA PRO A 126 6.92 -1.54 30.71
C PRO A 126 6.25 -2.79 30.09
N ALA A 127 7.04 -3.84 29.85
CA ALA A 127 6.64 -5.08 29.16
C ALA A 127 5.37 -5.76 29.71
N LYS A 128 5.06 -5.60 31.01
CA LYS A 128 3.85 -6.16 31.64
C LYS A 128 2.52 -5.59 31.10
N ARG A 129 2.53 -4.45 30.39
CA ARG A 129 1.32 -3.83 29.78
C ARG A 129 1.23 -3.98 28.25
N ARG A 130 2.22 -4.61 27.60
CA ARG A 130 2.38 -4.59 26.13
C ARG A 130 1.49 -5.59 25.36
N ARG A 131 0.84 -6.53 26.04
CA ARG A 131 0.21 -7.69 25.35
C ARG A 131 -1.14 -7.40 24.68
N HIS A 132 -1.85 -6.31 25.02
CA HIS A 132 -3.20 -6.00 24.50
C HIS A 132 -3.55 -4.51 24.51
N GLY A 133 -2.70 -3.61 23.98
CA GLY A 133 -3.08 -2.20 24.06
C GLY A 133 -2.38 -1.19 23.16
N SER A 134 -1.25 -1.49 22.50
CA SER A 134 -0.63 -0.48 21.62
C SER A 134 -1.47 -0.24 20.37
N THR A 135 -2.06 -1.28 19.79
CA THR A 135 -2.94 -1.17 18.63
C THR A 135 -4.27 -0.53 19.00
N GLU A 136 -4.91 -0.97 20.08
CA GLU A 136 -6.16 -0.39 20.57
C GLU A 136 -5.98 1.08 20.92
N LYS A 137 -4.91 1.42 21.65
CA LYS A 137 -4.58 2.80 22.00
C LYS A 137 -4.28 3.65 20.76
N PHE A 138 -3.54 3.13 19.79
CA PHE A 138 -3.32 3.84 18.53
C PHE A 138 -4.63 4.11 17.80
N ILE A 139 -5.52 3.13 17.73
CA ILE A 139 -6.84 3.26 17.09
C ILE A 139 -7.67 4.34 17.81
N GLU A 140 -7.72 4.28 19.14
CA GLU A 140 -8.45 5.24 19.97
C GLU A 140 -7.89 6.67 19.83
N GLU A 141 -6.58 6.85 19.97
CA GLU A 141 -5.91 8.15 19.84
C GLU A 141 -6.07 8.78 18.46
N ARG A 142 -6.20 7.94 17.43
CA ARG A 142 -6.40 8.39 16.05
C ARG A 142 -7.87 8.48 15.66
N GLY A 143 -8.82 8.06 16.50
CA GLY A 143 -10.26 8.07 16.20
C GLY A 143 -10.65 7.12 15.07
N LEU A 144 -9.95 6.00 14.91
CA LEU A 144 -10.10 5.09 13.77
C LEU A 144 -11.15 3.98 14.01
N PRO A 145 -11.79 3.43 12.96
CA PRO A 145 -12.69 2.30 13.09
C PRO A 145 -11.93 1.02 13.47
N GLU A 146 -12.23 0.45 14.63
CA GLU A 146 -11.39 -0.57 15.27
C GLU A 146 -11.20 -1.85 14.44
N SER A 147 -12.31 -2.53 14.08
CA SER A 147 -12.27 -3.84 13.42
C SER A 147 -11.50 -3.80 12.09
N GLN A 148 -11.78 -2.78 11.28
CA GLN A 148 -11.15 -2.59 9.98
C GLN A 148 -9.68 -2.22 10.11
N THR A 149 -9.35 -1.33 11.06
CA THR A 149 -7.97 -0.88 11.30
C THR A 149 -7.10 -2.01 11.83
N LYS A 150 -7.59 -2.84 12.75
CA LYS A 150 -6.84 -4.02 13.24
C LYS A 150 -6.49 -4.97 12.11
N ARG A 151 -7.43 -5.25 11.21
CA ARG A 151 -7.20 -6.12 10.04
C ARG A 151 -6.19 -5.50 9.08
N ALA A 152 -6.31 -4.21 8.79
CA ALA A 152 -5.36 -3.47 7.96
C ALA A 152 -3.94 -3.51 8.54
N LEU A 153 -3.77 -3.16 9.81
CA LEU A 153 -2.46 -3.17 10.48
C LEU A 153 -1.82 -4.56 10.47
N LYS A 154 -2.60 -5.63 10.72
CA LYS A 154 -2.10 -7.01 10.65
C LYS A 154 -1.55 -7.35 9.26
N VAL A 155 -2.23 -6.95 8.20
CA VAL A 155 -1.78 -7.20 6.82
C VAL A 155 -0.60 -6.29 6.46
N GLY A 156 -0.67 -5.01 6.82
CA GLY A 156 0.37 -4.03 6.51
C GLY A 156 1.69 -4.30 7.20
N GLN A 157 1.68 -4.78 8.45
CA GLN A 157 2.89 -5.22 9.14
C GLN A 157 3.61 -6.32 8.35
N LYS A 158 2.88 -7.29 7.80
CA LYS A 158 3.47 -8.34 6.96
C LYS A 158 4.08 -7.78 5.68
N PHE A 159 3.42 -6.84 5.02
CA PHE A 159 4.01 -6.17 3.85
C PHE A 159 5.29 -5.41 4.20
N LEU A 160 5.28 -4.62 5.28
CA LEU A 160 6.47 -3.91 5.72
C LEU A 160 7.59 -4.86 6.13
N ASP A 161 7.27 -5.96 6.79
CA ASP A 161 8.25 -6.98 7.18
C ASP A 161 8.88 -7.61 5.93
N ILE A 162 8.09 -7.95 4.91
CA ILE A 162 8.62 -8.48 3.65
C ILE A 162 9.51 -7.45 2.97
N GLU A 163 9.08 -6.20 2.83
CA GLU A 163 9.89 -5.13 2.24
C GLU A 163 11.20 -4.91 2.97
N ARG A 164 11.18 -4.86 4.31
CA ARG A 164 12.36 -4.66 5.14
C ARG A 164 13.35 -5.81 5.01
N ASN A 165 12.85 -7.05 5.05
CA ASN A 165 13.71 -8.22 4.98
C ASN A 165 14.22 -8.52 3.56
N THR A 166 13.49 -8.11 2.52
CA THR A 166 13.95 -8.25 1.12
C THR A 166 14.78 -7.05 0.65
N GLY A 167 14.68 -5.91 1.32
CA GLY A 167 15.31 -4.65 0.89
C GLY A 167 14.64 -4.00 -0.32
N ILE A 168 13.44 -4.44 -0.71
CA ILE A 168 12.74 -3.94 -1.90
C ILE A 168 11.37 -3.37 -1.50
N PRO A 169 11.23 -2.03 -1.42
CA PRO A 169 9.96 -1.41 -1.07
C PRO A 169 8.81 -1.77 -2.03
N GLY A 170 9.09 -1.88 -3.34
CA GLY A 170 8.06 -2.18 -4.34
C GLY A 170 7.50 -3.61 -4.33
N ILE A 171 8.03 -4.52 -3.49
CA ILE A 171 7.53 -5.91 -3.45
C ILE A 171 6.08 -5.98 -2.95
N SER A 172 5.65 -5.07 -2.09
CA SER A 172 4.24 -5.00 -1.66
C SER A 172 3.30 -4.61 -2.79
N ALA A 173 3.75 -3.79 -3.75
CA ALA A 173 3.00 -3.48 -4.95
C ALA A 173 2.81 -4.74 -5.81
N VAL A 174 3.86 -5.54 -5.99
CA VAL A 174 3.77 -6.83 -6.70
C VAL A 174 2.80 -7.79 -6.01
N LEU A 175 2.85 -7.85 -4.69
CA LEU A 175 2.06 -8.78 -3.88
C LEU A 175 0.61 -8.32 -3.64
N MET A 176 0.22 -7.11 -4.07
CA MET A 176 -1.13 -6.56 -3.81
C MET A 176 -2.25 -7.39 -4.47
N THR A 177 -1.96 -8.10 -5.55
CA THR A 177 -2.90 -9.02 -6.23
C THR A 177 -3.20 -10.28 -5.42
N ALA A 178 -2.32 -10.61 -4.46
CA ALA A 178 -2.48 -11.69 -3.50
C ALA A 178 -2.93 -11.17 -2.12
N TRP A 179 -3.40 -9.92 -2.01
CA TRP A 179 -3.78 -9.26 -0.75
C TRP A 179 -4.59 -10.13 0.21
N TYR A 180 -5.64 -10.77 -0.28
CA TYR A 180 -6.58 -11.55 0.54
C TYR A 180 -5.89 -12.73 1.24
N MET A 181 -4.75 -13.20 0.72
CA MET A 181 -4.00 -14.32 1.28
C MET A 181 -3.24 -13.90 2.54
N PHE A 182 -2.80 -12.64 2.62
CA PHE A 182 -2.04 -12.10 3.76
C PHE A 182 -2.84 -12.02 5.06
N GLU A 183 -4.17 -12.05 5.01
CA GLU A 183 -4.99 -12.06 6.22
C GLU A 183 -4.79 -13.33 7.07
N HIS A 184 -4.50 -14.43 6.37
CA HIS A 184 -4.39 -15.78 6.93
C HIS A 184 -2.98 -16.37 6.81
N LEU A 185 -2.06 -15.71 6.09
CA LEU A 185 -0.67 -16.15 5.97
C LEU A 185 0.04 -16.08 7.34
N TYR A 186 0.54 -17.19 7.85
CA TYR A 186 1.23 -17.24 9.15
C TYR A 186 2.66 -16.69 9.08
N SER A 187 3.28 -16.37 10.22
CA SER A 187 4.60 -15.72 10.26
C SER A 187 5.72 -16.57 9.68
N ASP A 188 5.67 -17.90 9.88
CA ASP A 188 6.57 -18.87 9.26
C ASP A 188 6.47 -18.87 7.72
N GLU A 189 5.26 -18.73 7.19
CA GLU A 189 5.05 -18.57 5.75
C GLU A 189 5.53 -17.21 5.22
N ILE A 190 5.48 -16.15 6.03
CA ILE A 190 6.11 -14.86 5.68
C ILE A 190 7.64 -15.00 5.60
N GLU A 191 8.25 -15.66 6.59
CA GLU A 191 9.70 -15.94 6.55
C GLU A 191 10.09 -16.82 5.36
N ARG A 192 9.29 -17.84 5.05
CA ARG A 192 9.47 -18.71 3.88
C ARG A 192 9.38 -17.91 2.58
N LEU A 193 8.37 -17.04 2.45
CA LEU A 193 8.19 -16.16 1.31
C LEU A 193 9.42 -15.28 1.08
N VAL A 194 9.93 -14.63 2.13
CA VAL A 194 11.16 -13.83 2.08
C VAL A 194 12.36 -14.67 1.63
N LYS A 195 12.55 -15.87 2.20
CA LYS A 195 13.64 -16.78 1.80
C LYS A 195 13.57 -17.17 0.33
N LEU A 196 12.38 -17.47 -0.18
CA LEU A 196 12.18 -17.81 -1.60
C LEU A 196 12.53 -16.65 -2.53
N LEU A 197 12.15 -15.41 -2.16
CA LEU A 197 12.51 -14.21 -2.93
C LEU A 197 14.02 -13.98 -2.94
N LEU A 198 14.67 -14.04 -1.77
CA LEU A 198 16.12 -13.83 -1.64
C LEU A 198 16.96 -14.94 -2.29
N ALA A 199 16.44 -16.17 -2.34
CA ALA A 199 17.08 -17.28 -3.04
C ALA A 199 16.93 -17.19 -4.58
N GLY A 200 16.22 -16.18 -5.10
CA GLY A 200 16.03 -16.00 -6.53
C GLY A 200 15.07 -17.00 -7.17
N ALA A 201 14.18 -17.64 -6.39
CA ALA A 201 13.19 -18.58 -6.93
C ALA A 201 12.11 -17.88 -7.79
N TYR A 202 11.94 -16.57 -7.61
CA TYR A 202 10.98 -15.72 -8.34
C TYR A 202 11.66 -14.44 -8.85
N PRO A 203 12.61 -14.56 -9.80
CA PRO A 203 13.44 -13.43 -10.24
C PRO A 203 12.62 -12.35 -10.97
N ASP A 204 11.54 -12.75 -11.65
CA ASP A 204 10.60 -11.86 -12.32
C ASP A 204 9.83 -10.96 -11.34
N LEU A 205 9.34 -11.52 -10.22
CA LEU A 205 8.73 -10.72 -9.16
C LEU A 205 9.71 -9.68 -8.61
N PHE A 206 10.97 -10.07 -8.45
CA PHE A 206 12.03 -9.20 -7.92
C PHE A 206 12.35 -8.04 -8.87
N GLU A 207 12.48 -8.32 -10.16
CA GLU A 207 12.71 -7.31 -11.20
C GLU A 207 11.57 -6.29 -11.27
N ILE A 208 10.33 -6.78 -11.31
CA ILE A 208 9.15 -5.90 -11.33
C ILE A 208 9.03 -5.10 -10.03
N ALA A 209 9.32 -5.69 -8.88
CA ALA A 209 9.30 -4.97 -7.60
C ALA A 209 10.31 -3.81 -7.56
N GLN A 210 11.49 -3.96 -8.16
CA GLN A 210 12.45 -2.86 -8.26
C GLN A 210 11.90 -1.72 -9.11
N TRP A 211 11.40 -2.02 -10.31
CA TRP A 211 10.79 -1.03 -11.19
C TRP A 211 9.64 -0.27 -10.52
N LEU A 212 8.80 -0.98 -9.75
CA LEU A 212 7.66 -0.39 -9.05
C LEU A 212 7.99 0.40 -7.80
N SER A 213 9.21 0.30 -7.27
CA SER A 213 9.58 0.94 -6.01
C SER A 213 9.42 2.48 -6.09
N ASP A 214 9.78 3.07 -7.23
CA ASP A 214 9.65 4.51 -7.46
C ASP A 214 8.17 4.92 -7.57
N PHE A 215 7.36 4.18 -8.32
CA PHE A 215 5.91 4.42 -8.44
C PHE A 215 5.21 4.34 -7.09
N LEU A 216 5.48 3.28 -6.32
CA LEU A 216 4.90 3.10 -4.99
C LEU A 216 5.27 4.26 -4.06
N SER A 217 6.52 4.73 -4.10
CA SER A 217 6.97 5.87 -3.30
C SER A 217 6.23 7.17 -3.67
N ILE A 218 6.10 7.45 -4.97
CA ILE A 218 5.37 8.62 -5.50
C ILE A 218 3.90 8.56 -5.09
N TYR A 219 3.23 7.43 -5.32
CA TYR A 219 1.82 7.24 -4.98
C TYR A 219 1.58 7.29 -3.47
N GLN A 220 2.49 6.75 -2.66
CA GLN A 220 2.41 6.87 -1.20
C GLN A 220 2.53 8.31 -0.74
N ARG A 221 3.36 9.13 -1.40
CA ARG A 221 3.47 10.56 -1.11
C ARG A 221 2.19 11.31 -1.45
N PHE A 222 1.59 11.05 -2.61
CA PHE A 222 0.29 11.65 -2.97
C PHE A 222 -0.81 11.27 -1.98
N TYR A 223 -0.92 9.98 -1.65
CA TYR A 223 -1.91 9.51 -0.68
C TYR A 223 -1.70 10.15 0.70
N SER A 224 -0.47 10.19 1.20
CA SER A 224 -0.17 10.81 2.50
C SER A 224 -0.48 12.30 2.52
N ARG A 225 -0.20 13.04 1.44
CA ARG A 225 -0.57 14.47 1.31
C ARG A 225 -2.08 14.67 1.35
N LEU A 226 -2.83 13.83 0.62
CA LEU A 226 -4.30 13.85 0.67
C LEU A 226 -4.80 13.64 2.10
N VAL A 227 -4.33 12.59 2.79
CA VAL A 227 -4.73 12.31 4.17
C VAL A 227 -4.44 13.50 5.10
N THR A 228 -3.24 14.09 5.01
CA THR A 228 -2.89 15.26 5.83
C THR A 228 -3.82 16.45 5.56
N ARG A 229 -4.13 16.72 4.29
CA ARG A 229 -5.03 17.82 3.91
C ARG A 229 -6.42 17.65 4.49
N GLU A 230 -7.00 16.45 4.38
CA GLU A 230 -8.36 16.20 4.85
C GLU A 230 -8.45 16.23 6.39
N ILE A 231 -7.46 15.67 7.11
CA ILE A 231 -7.41 15.78 8.59
C ILE A 231 -7.35 17.23 9.06
N GLN A 232 -6.60 18.10 8.35
CA GLN A 232 -6.52 19.52 8.68
C GLN A 232 -7.86 20.23 8.49
N LYS A 233 -8.59 19.95 7.39
CA LYS A 233 -9.92 20.52 7.15
C LYS A 233 -10.91 20.15 8.26
N ASP A 234 -10.92 18.88 8.68
CA ASP A 234 -11.82 18.42 9.75
C ASP A 234 -11.50 19.10 11.08
N THR A 235 -10.22 19.36 11.36
CA THR A 235 -9.79 20.05 12.58
C THR A 235 -10.18 21.53 12.57
N SER A 236 -10.06 22.20 11.41
CA SER A 236 -10.43 23.61 11.25
C SER A 236 -11.94 23.86 11.29
N ALA A 237 -12.77 22.86 10.96
CA ALA A 237 -14.23 22.99 11.01
C ALA A 237 -14.82 22.95 12.43
N ILE A 238 -14.02 22.58 13.44
CA ILE A 238 -14.44 22.43 14.85
C ILE A 238 -14.11 23.69 15.69
N GLN A 239 -13.31 24.62 15.15
CA GLN A 239 -12.93 25.89 15.81
C GLN A 239 -13.85 27.04 15.40
#